data_AF-A0A564YD31-F1
#
_entry.id   AF-A0A564YD31-F1
#
_cell.length_a   1.000
_cell.length_b   1.000
_cell.length_c   1.000
_cell.angle_alpha   90.00
_cell.angle_beta   90.00
_cell.angle_gamma   90.00
#
_symmetry.space_group_name_H-M   'P 1'
#
loop_
_entity.id
_entity.type
_entity.pdbx_description
1 polymer ?
#
loop_
_entity_poly.entity_id
_entity_poly.type
_entity_poly.pdbx_seq_one_letter_code
_entity_poly.pdbx_strand_id
1 'polypeptide(L)'
;FRGAIFYLNTIYVILPLSCPSCEPQTAPHIVLPWSPSPIAQNNSMQTFWQPVDVMALMQKAMDSRLPDPTNTMHNIWLEFIVDQNMLWEFNGNSTTTVRYVASVVNLVNLHFRDLPVQIHLLRTQIWNLGNRAPIESSIKATLNSIQRYRADQISSLHSDVSRRSRRDLDSDMEDNEFLEPSQAVYRQSGSRKADITMLLTDSGKTEFVEGVDHLAIPGSICTPRATAVVRVNVTDFEFRVASLVSKSIAEILGIRSFFCPELYICDENEVFSRGDISR
;
A
#
# COMPACT_ATOMS: atom_id res chain seq x y z
N PHE A 1 -1.48 -20.22 2.94
CA PHE A 1 -1.42 -18.80 3.33
C PHE A 1 0.03 -18.46 3.59
N ARG A 2 0.57 -17.41 2.96
CA ARG A 2 1.85 -16.79 3.34
C ARG A 2 1.54 -15.66 4.32
N GLY A 3 2.22 -15.63 5.45
CA GLY A 3 2.05 -14.60 6.45
C GLY A 3 3.18 -14.64 7.46
N ALA A 4 3.19 -13.72 8.41
CA ALA A 4 4.10 -13.81 9.54
C ALA A 4 3.34 -13.53 10.83
N ILE A 5 3.88 -14.05 11.92
CA ILE A 5 3.37 -13.88 13.27
C ILE A 5 4.52 -13.40 14.14
N PHE A 6 4.18 -12.61 15.15
CA PHE A 6 5.13 -12.24 16.17
C PHE A 6 4.85 -13.06 17.42
N TYR A 7 5.88 -13.74 17.90
CA TYR A 7 5.78 -14.58 19.09
C TYR A 7 7.10 -14.51 19.85
N LEU A 8 7.03 -14.26 21.16
CA LEU A 8 8.20 -14.19 22.06
C LEU A 8 9.37 -13.37 21.49
N ASN A 9 9.08 -12.13 21.08
CA ASN A 9 10.06 -11.19 20.54
C ASN A 9 10.77 -11.63 19.24
N THR A 10 10.21 -12.60 18.52
CA THR A 10 10.75 -13.10 17.26
C THR A 10 9.65 -13.08 16.19
N ILE A 11 10.00 -12.64 14.98
CA ILE A 11 9.12 -12.74 13.83
C ILE A 11 9.27 -14.14 13.24
N TYR A 12 8.16 -14.87 13.15
CA TYR A 12 8.10 -16.15 12.47
C TYR A 12 7.35 -15.98 11.16
N VAL A 13 7.92 -16.47 10.07
CA VAL A 13 7.26 -16.44 8.77
C VAL A 13 6.68 -17.81 8.47
N ILE A 14 5.42 -17.79 8.06
CA ILE A 14 4.60 -18.92 7.70
C ILE A 14 4.59 -19.02 6.19
N LEU A 15 5.24 -20.05 5.65
CA LEU A 15 5.31 -20.33 4.23
C LEU A 15 4.47 -21.58 3.91
N PRO A 16 3.47 -21.50 3.02
CA PRO A 16 2.76 -22.68 2.58
C PRO A 16 3.69 -23.56 1.75
N LEU A 17 3.68 -24.85 2.03
CA LEU A 17 4.35 -25.85 1.22
C LEU A 17 3.50 -26.18 -0.01
N SER A 18 4.16 -26.33 -1.15
CA SER A 18 3.53 -26.81 -2.37
C SER A 18 3.06 -28.25 -2.14
N CYS A 19 1.76 -28.44 -1.96
CA CYS A 19 1.12 -29.75 -1.86
C CYS A 19 -0.02 -29.84 -2.89
N PRO A 20 0.18 -30.56 -4.01
CA PRO A 20 -0.81 -30.65 -5.08
C PRO A 20 -2.06 -31.47 -4.71
N SER A 21 -1.99 -32.29 -3.66
CA SER A 21 -3.08 -33.17 -3.21
C SER A 21 -3.72 -32.74 -1.88
N CYS A 22 -3.27 -31.64 -1.27
CA CYS A 22 -3.79 -31.18 0.02
C CYS A 22 -4.98 -30.25 -0.16
N GLU A 23 -5.94 -30.32 0.76
CA GLU A 23 -7.02 -29.35 0.83
C GLU A 23 -6.46 -27.97 1.26
N PRO A 24 -6.93 -26.84 0.68
CA PRO A 24 -6.29 -25.53 0.90
C PRO A 24 -6.21 -25.07 2.37
N GLN A 25 -7.12 -25.57 3.21
CA GLN A 25 -7.19 -25.24 4.64
C GLN A 25 -6.26 -26.12 5.51
N THR A 26 -5.86 -27.29 5.01
CA THR A 26 -4.99 -28.25 5.72
C THR A 26 -3.61 -28.38 5.06
N ALA A 27 -3.35 -27.60 4.00
CA ALA A 27 -2.07 -27.57 3.32
C ALA A 27 -0.95 -27.26 4.33
N PRO A 28 0.13 -28.05 4.36
CA PRO A 28 1.18 -27.87 5.35
C PRO A 28 1.88 -26.52 5.20
N HIS A 29 2.27 -25.90 6.31
CA HIS A 29 3.08 -24.68 6.34
C HIS A 29 4.40 -24.96 7.06
N ILE A 30 5.49 -24.39 6.56
CA ILE A 30 6.72 -24.25 7.34
C ILE A 30 6.63 -22.92 8.10
N VAL A 31 6.94 -22.97 9.39
CA VAL A 31 7.13 -21.80 10.24
C VAL A 31 8.62 -21.68 10.53
N LEU A 32 9.25 -20.62 10.03
CA LEU A 32 10.68 -20.36 10.26
C LEU A 32 10.86 -19.09 11.07
N PRO A 33 11.76 -19.06 12.07
CA PRO A 33 12.21 -17.80 12.62
C PRO A 33 12.85 -17.01 11.48
N TRP A 34 12.39 -15.79 11.27
CA TRP A 34 12.97 -14.95 10.26
C TRP A 34 14.29 -14.40 10.79
N SER A 35 15.38 -14.77 10.11
CA SER A 35 16.67 -14.12 10.28
C SER A 35 16.96 -13.29 9.03
N PRO A 36 17.30 -12.00 9.18
CA PRO A 36 17.79 -11.25 8.04
C PRO A 36 19.08 -11.89 7.55
N SER A 37 19.19 -12.10 6.24
CA SER A 37 20.52 -12.20 5.64
C SER A 37 21.09 -10.78 5.62
N PRO A 38 22.34 -10.55 6.08
CA PRO A 38 23.00 -9.27 5.85
C PRO A 38 23.21 -9.16 4.33
N ILE A 39 22.30 -8.44 3.67
CA ILE A 39 22.42 -8.16 2.25
C ILE A 39 23.16 -6.85 2.14
N ALA A 40 24.26 -6.88 1.38
CA ALA A 40 25.03 -5.73 0.97
C ALA A 40 24.15 -4.74 0.20
N GLN A 41 23.40 -3.89 0.92
CA GLN A 41 23.03 -2.59 0.39
C GLN A 41 24.31 -1.78 0.39
N ASN A 42 24.84 -1.53 -0.80
CA ASN A 42 25.83 -0.46 -0.99
C ASN A 42 25.14 0.92 -0.92
N ASN A 43 24.12 1.05 -0.07
CA ASN A 43 23.44 2.30 0.23
C ASN A 43 24.01 2.71 1.58
N SER A 44 24.91 3.68 1.57
CA SER A 44 25.79 4.06 2.68
C SER A 44 25.10 4.48 3.98
N MET A 45 23.76 4.40 4.10
CA MET A 45 23.00 4.97 5.20
C MET A 45 21.78 4.10 5.55
N GLN A 46 21.87 3.39 6.68
CA GLN A 46 20.71 2.82 7.35
C GLN A 46 19.85 3.98 7.91
N THR A 47 18.61 4.08 7.45
CA THR A 47 17.69 5.14 7.87
C THR A 47 16.57 4.58 8.73
N PHE A 48 16.40 5.17 9.91
CA PHE A 48 15.37 4.86 10.88
C PHE A 48 14.26 5.90 10.82
N TRP A 49 13.07 5.53 11.20
CA TRP A 49 11.91 6.41 11.14
C TRP A 49 11.67 7.01 12.53
N GLN A 50 11.34 8.29 12.58
CA GLN A 50 10.97 9.03 13.80
C GLN A 50 9.56 9.60 13.60
N PRO A 51 8.69 9.60 14.62
CA PRO A 51 7.36 10.15 14.49
C PRO A 51 7.49 11.64 14.20
N VAL A 52 6.58 12.17 13.40
CA VAL A 52 6.31 13.61 13.45
C VAL A 52 5.98 13.94 14.89
N ASP A 53 6.42 15.10 15.38
CA ASP A 53 6.02 15.56 16.70
C ASP A 53 4.50 15.79 16.73
N VAL A 54 3.77 14.72 17.05
CA VAL A 54 2.32 14.71 17.16
C VAL A 54 1.89 15.69 18.24
N MET A 55 2.72 16.00 19.24
CA MET A 55 2.41 17.04 20.22
C MET A 55 2.40 18.43 19.59
N ALA A 56 3.35 18.75 18.70
CA ALA A 56 3.32 20.01 17.95
C ALA A 56 2.11 20.08 16.98
N LEU A 57 1.69 18.93 16.44
CA LEU A 57 0.54 18.83 15.53
C LEU A 57 -0.80 18.83 16.29
N MET A 58 -0.85 18.22 17.47
CA MET A 58 -1.97 18.21 18.42
C MET A 58 -2.12 19.55 19.11
N GLN A 59 -1.04 20.29 19.41
CA GLN A 59 -1.13 21.68 19.88
C GLN A 59 -1.86 22.52 18.83
N LYS A 60 -1.46 22.36 17.56
CA LYS A 60 -2.07 23.00 16.40
C LYS A 60 -3.51 22.51 16.13
N ALA A 61 -3.85 21.28 16.53
CA ALA A 61 -5.19 20.69 16.41
C ALA A 61 -6.12 20.99 17.60
N MET A 62 -5.56 21.17 18.81
CA MET A 62 -6.23 21.66 20.02
C MET A 62 -6.63 23.12 19.83
N ASP A 63 -5.74 23.93 19.23
CA ASP A 63 -6.07 25.26 18.74
C ASP A 63 -7.25 25.22 17.74
N SER A 64 -7.46 24.08 17.07
CA SER A 64 -8.55 23.85 16.12
C SER A 64 -9.59 22.80 16.57
N ARG A 65 -10.03 22.77 17.84
CA ARG A 65 -11.20 21.99 18.35
C ARG A 65 -11.50 20.64 17.65
N LEU A 66 -10.48 19.79 17.42
CA LEU A 66 -10.68 18.44 16.88
C LEU A 66 -10.82 17.42 18.03
N PRO A 67 -11.60 16.34 17.83
CA PRO A 67 -11.87 15.33 18.87
C PRO A 67 -10.60 14.56 19.30
N ASP A 68 -10.65 14.05 20.54
CA ASP A 68 -9.56 13.37 21.26
C ASP A 68 -8.90 12.22 20.45
N PRO A 69 -7.60 12.31 20.08
CA PRO A 69 -6.93 11.35 19.20
C PRO A 69 -6.54 10.01 19.84
N THR A 70 -6.68 9.87 21.16
CA THR A 70 -5.87 8.90 21.93
C THR A 70 -6.38 7.46 21.95
N ASN A 71 -7.49 7.13 21.29
CA ASN A 71 -8.04 5.77 21.32
C ASN A 71 -8.76 5.29 20.05
N THR A 72 -8.59 6.00 18.92
CA THR A 72 -9.24 5.63 17.67
C THR A 72 -8.27 4.94 16.72
N MET A 73 -8.49 3.66 16.43
CA MET A 73 -7.76 2.96 15.36
C MET A 73 -8.03 3.63 14.01
N HIS A 74 -6.98 4.11 13.36
CA HIS A 74 -7.07 4.75 12.05
C HIS A 74 -6.94 3.72 10.93
N ASN A 75 -7.97 3.59 10.10
CA ASN A 75 -7.96 2.68 8.95
C ASN A 75 -7.39 3.39 7.71
N ILE A 76 -6.33 2.84 7.12
CA ILE A 76 -5.72 3.30 5.88
C ILE A 76 -6.04 2.31 4.76
N TRP A 77 -6.63 2.79 3.67
CA TRP A 77 -7.02 1.99 2.51
C TRP A 77 -5.99 2.10 1.38
N LEU A 78 -5.29 1.01 1.10
CA LEU A 78 -4.29 0.92 0.06
C LEU A 78 -4.88 0.48 -1.27
N GLU A 79 -4.42 1.10 -2.33
CA GLU A 79 -4.52 0.59 -3.69
C GLU A 79 -3.14 0.29 -4.24
N PHE A 80 -2.97 -0.91 -4.78
CA PHE A 80 -1.79 -1.27 -5.54
C PHE A 80 -2.08 -1.22 -7.03
N ILE A 81 -1.19 -0.62 -7.80
CA ILE A 81 -1.09 -0.72 -9.25
C ILE A 81 0.08 -1.65 -9.52
N VAL A 82 -0.16 -2.75 -10.22
CA VAL A 82 0.87 -3.68 -10.67
C VAL A 82 1.10 -3.44 -12.15
N ASP A 83 2.31 -3.02 -12.49
CA ASP A 83 2.69 -2.76 -13.88
C ASP A 83 2.81 -4.07 -14.69
N GLN A 84 2.97 -3.94 -16.00
CA GLN A 84 3.05 -5.08 -16.89
C GLN A 84 4.30 -5.94 -16.64
N ASN A 85 5.44 -5.31 -16.32
CA ASN A 85 6.68 -6.04 -16.06
C ASN A 85 6.55 -6.93 -14.82
N MET A 86 5.99 -6.37 -13.75
CA MET A 86 5.73 -7.10 -12.51
C MET A 86 4.70 -8.23 -12.70
N LEU A 87 3.71 -8.04 -13.57
CA LEU A 87 2.77 -9.11 -13.92
C LEU A 87 3.46 -10.29 -14.63
N TRP A 88 4.49 -10.03 -15.45
CA TRP A 88 5.24 -11.10 -16.13
C TRP A 88 6.04 -11.97 -15.18
N GLU A 89 6.55 -11.42 -14.08
CA GLU A 89 7.21 -12.20 -13.02
C GLU A 89 6.26 -13.22 -12.37
N PHE A 90 4.94 -12.98 -12.44
CA PHE A 90 3.91 -13.92 -12.00
C PHE A 90 3.36 -14.79 -13.14
N ASN A 91 4.09 -14.93 -14.25
CA ASN A 91 3.68 -15.66 -15.45
C ASN A 91 2.33 -15.16 -16.03
N GLY A 92 2.02 -13.87 -15.87
CA GLY A 92 0.74 -13.31 -16.31
C GLY A 92 -0.46 -13.69 -15.43
N ASN A 93 -0.26 -14.38 -14.31
CA ASN A 93 -1.34 -14.86 -13.46
C ASN A 93 -1.82 -13.78 -12.49
N SER A 94 -3.00 -13.21 -12.78
CA SER A 94 -3.64 -12.20 -11.94
C SER A 94 -3.95 -12.71 -10.53
N THR A 95 -4.38 -13.96 -10.40
CA THR A 95 -4.69 -14.56 -9.09
C THR A 95 -3.45 -14.64 -8.21
N THR A 96 -2.33 -15.08 -8.76
CA THR A 96 -1.04 -15.13 -8.04
C THR A 96 -0.59 -13.72 -7.66
N THR A 97 -0.72 -12.76 -8.58
CA THR A 97 -0.39 -11.35 -8.35
C THR A 97 -1.20 -10.76 -7.18
N VAL A 98 -2.52 -10.97 -7.16
CA VAL A 98 -3.39 -10.47 -6.08
C VAL A 98 -3.05 -11.13 -4.75
N ARG A 99 -2.78 -12.44 -4.74
CA ARG A 99 -2.36 -13.15 -3.52
C ARG A 99 -1.04 -12.61 -2.97
N TYR A 100 -0.07 -12.35 -3.86
CA TYR A 100 1.20 -11.76 -3.48
C TYR A 100 1.01 -10.39 -2.81
N VAL A 101 0.24 -9.50 -3.44
CA VAL A 101 -0.07 -8.17 -2.87
C VAL A 101 -0.77 -8.29 -1.52
N ALA A 102 -1.74 -9.20 -1.38
CA ALA A 102 -2.42 -9.44 -0.11
C ALA A 102 -1.45 -9.93 0.99
N SER A 103 -0.53 -10.83 0.64
CA SER A 103 0.52 -11.29 1.56
C SER A 103 1.45 -10.16 1.99
N VAL A 104 1.86 -9.28 1.07
CA VAL A 104 2.63 -8.07 1.40
C VAL A 104 1.87 -7.18 2.38
N VAL A 105 0.57 -6.91 2.16
CA VAL A 105 -0.24 -6.10 3.08
C VAL A 105 -0.38 -6.72 4.47
N ASN A 106 -0.48 -8.05 4.56
CA ASN A 106 -0.49 -8.74 5.85
C ASN A 106 0.83 -8.52 6.62
N LEU A 107 1.97 -8.61 5.92
CA LEU A 107 3.29 -8.36 6.51
C LEU A 107 3.46 -6.88 6.90
N VAL A 108 2.94 -5.96 6.09
CA VAL A 108 2.93 -4.53 6.39
C VAL A 108 2.19 -4.25 7.71
N ASN A 109 1.03 -4.87 7.95
CA ASN A 109 0.31 -4.71 9.22
C ASN A 109 1.13 -5.14 10.44
N LEU A 110 2.07 -6.08 10.30
CA LEU A 110 2.95 -6.45 11.41
C LEU A 110 3.91 -5.33 11.79
N HIS A 111 4.38 -4.54 10.82
CA HIS A 111 5.24 -3.38 11.09
C HIS A 111 4.48 -2.28 11.85
N PHE A 112 3.18 -2.11 11.59
CA PHE A 112 2.36 -1.07 12.22
C PHE A 112 1.58 -1.56 13.45
N ARG A 113 1.79 -2.80 13.91
CA ARG A 113 0.96 -3.42 14.95
C ARG A 113 0.93 -2.65 16.28
N ASP A 114 2.01 -1.93 16.58
CA ASP A 114 2.19 -1.19 17.83
C ASP A 114 1.79 0.28 17.67
N LEU A 115 1.26 0.67 16.50
CA LEU A 115 0.70 2.00 16.20
C LEU A 115 -0.82 1.90 16.09
N PRO A 116 -1.58 2.97 16.37
CA PRO A 116 -3.05 2.98 16.26
C PRO A 116 -3.51 3.09 14.79
N VAL A 117 -2.92 2.30 13.90
CA VAL A 117 -3.14 2.33 12.46
C VAL A 117 -3.35 0.90 11.95
N GLN A 118 -4.42 0.69 11.19
CA GLN A 118 -4.71 -0.57 10.52
C GLN A 118 -4.72 -0.38 9.01
N ILE A 119 -4.00 -1.23 8.30
CA ILE A 119 -3.77 -1.08 6.86
C ILE A 119 -4.61 -2.13 6.12
N HIS A 120 -5.48 -1.66 5.22
CA HIS A 120 -6.40 -2.51 4.48
C HIS A 120 -6.10 -2.45 2.99
N LEU A 121 -6.14 -3.61 2.33
CA LEU A 121 -6.11 -3.67 0.87
C LEU A 121 -7.51 -3.34 0.33
N LEU A 122 -7.65 -2.19 -0.33
CA LEU A 122 -8.90 -1.81 -0.99
C LEU A 122 -9.03 -2.49 -2.36
N ARG A 123 -7.99 -2.38 -3.18
CA ARG A 123 -7.97 -2.97 -4.53
C ARG A 123 -6.56 -3.14 -5.08
N THR A 124 -6.42 -4.10 -5.99
CA THR A 124 -5.23 -4.29 -6.80
C THR A 124 -5.60 -4.09 -8.27
N GLN A 125 -5.10 -3.01 -8.87
CA GLN A 125 -5.20 -2.74 -10.29
C GLN A 125 -4.03 -3.39 -11.01
N ILE A 126 -4.30 -4.22 -12.02
CA ILE A 126 -3.26 -4.90 -12.80
C ILE A 126 -3.27 -4.37 -14.24
N TRP A 127 -2.12 -3.94 -14.74
CA TRP A 127 -1.95 -3.46 -16.11
C TRP A 127 -1.59 -4.59 -17.08
N ASN A 128 -2.58 -5.43 -17.37
CA ASN A 128 -2.41 -6.63 -18.20
C ASN A 128 -2.35 -6.37 -19.72
N LEU A 129 -2.84 -5.23 -20.20
CA LEU A 129 -2.88 -4.86 -21.63
C LEU A 129 -1.80 -3.83 -21.99
N GLY A 130 -0.82 -3.61 -21.12
CA GLY A 130 0.16 -2.54 -21.25
C GLY A 130 0.07 -1.54 -20.13
N ASN A 131 1.20 -0.87 -19.87
CA ASN A 131 1.29 0.16 -18.85
C ASN A 131 0.41 1.36 -19.21
N ARG A 132 -0.47 1.76 -18.29
CA ARG A 132 -1.42 2.87 -18.50
C ARG A 132 -0.83 4.25 -18.18
N ALA A 133 0.37 4.26 -17.60
CA ALA A 133 1.22 5.42 -17.47
C ALA A 133 2.66 4.99 -17.79
N PRO A 134 3.51 5.90 -18.30
CA PRO A 134 4.90 5.56 -18.59
C PRO A 134 5.68 5.22 -17.31
N ILE A 135 6.40 4.11 -17.36
CA ILE A 135 7.40 3.72 -16.35
C ILE A 135 8.75 4.17 -16.90
N GLU A 136 9.30 5.24 -16.32
CA GLU A 136 10.51 5.90 -16.79
C GLU A 136 11.74 5.43 -16.01
N SER A 137 12.93 5.69 -16.55
CA SER A 137 14.21 5.37 -15.87
C SER A 137 14.45 6.21 -14.61
N SER A 138 13.78 7.35 -14.46
CA SER A 138 13.75 8.10 -13.20
C SER A 138 12.54 7.70 -12.37
N ILE A 139 12.77 7.34 -11.10
CA ILE A 139 11.67 7.02 -10.18
C ILE A 139 10.79 8.24 -9.92
N LYS A 140 11.36 9.46 -9.96
CA LYS A 140 10.63 10.72 -9.81
C LYS A 140 9.71 10.97 -10.99
N ALA A 141 10.19 10.73 -12.21
CA ALA A 141 9.38 10.87 -13.41
C ALA A 141 8.24 9.84 -13.45
N THR A 142 8.54 8.58 -13.08
CA THR A 142 7.52 7.53 -12.93
C THR A 142 6.45 7.91 -11.91
N LEU A 143 6.84 8.39 -10.72
CA LEU A 143 5.91 8.82 -9.68
C LEU A 143 4.99 9.95 -10.18
N ASN A 144 5.54 10.95 -10.87
CA ASN A 144 4.77 12.04 -11.47
C ASN A 144 3.78 11.54 -12.55
N SER A 145 4.21 10.60 -13.39
CA SER A 145 3.35 9.97 -14.40
C SER A 145 2.17 9.20 -13.78
N ILE A 146 2.41 8.51 -12.66
CA ILE A 146 1.34 7.86 -11.88
C ILE A 146 0.38 8.89 -11.29
N GLN A 147 0.88 10.00 -10.75
CA GLN A 147 0.01 11.06 -10.22
C GLN A 147 -0.91 11.65 -11.29
N ARG A 148 -0.38 11.92 -12.49
CA ARG A 148 -1.18 12.41 -13.62
C ARG A 148 -2.25 11.41 -14.03
N TYR A 149 -1.87 10.15 -14.21
CA TYR A 149 -2.81 9.06 -14.51
C TYR A 149 -3.96 8.97 -13.48
N ARG A 150 -3.66 9.18 -12.19
CA ARG A 150 -4.68 9.18 -11.13
C ARG A 150 -5.58 10.41 -11.20
N ALA A 151 -5.02 11.59 -11.45
CA ALA A 151 -5.80 12.80 -11.65
C ALA A 151 -6.78 12.66 -12.83
N ASP A 152 -6.32 12.07 -13.94
CA ASP A 152 -7.13 11.85 -15.14
C ASP A 152 -8.29 10.88 -14.87
N GLN A 153 -8.07 9.78 -14.14
CA GLN A 153 -9.15 8.87 -13.75
C GLN A 153 -10.21 9.52 -12.86
N ILE A 154 -9.80 10.40 -11.94
CA ILE A 154 -10.76 11.11 -11.08
C ILE A 154 -11.60 12.07 -11.93
N SER A 155 -10.97 12.78 -12.87
CA SER A 155 -11.67 13.71 -13.75
C SER A 155 -12.71 13.03 -14.65
N SER A 156 -12.40 11.84 -15.18
CA SER A 156 -13.31 11.09 -16.05
C SER A 156 -14.53 10.58 -15.28
N LEU A 157 -14.34 10.06 -14.06
CA LEU A 157 -15.43 9.64 -13.17
C LEU A 157 -16.41 10.79 -12.87
N HIS A 158 -15.90 11.99 -12.56
CA HIS A 158 -16.76 13.15 -12.33
C HIS A 158 -17.55 13.58 -13.58
N SER A 159 -16.96 13.46 -14.77
CA SER A 159 -17.62 13.78 -16.03
C SER A 159 -18.75 12.81 -16.36
N ASP A 160 -18.59 11.51 -16.07
CA ASP A 160 -19.59 10.48 -16.34
C ASP A 160 -20.77 10.55 -15.36
N VAL A 161 -20.52 10.85 -14.08
CA VAL A 161 -21.59 11.08 -13.09
C VAL A 161 -22.40 12.32 -13.45
N SER A 162 -21.74 13.41 -13.87
CA SER A 162 -22.42 14.63 -14.32
C SER A 162 -23.25 14.41 -15.58
N ARG A 163 -22.81 13.54 -16.50
CA ARG A 163 -23.56 13.16 -17.70
C ARG A 163 -24.78 12.29 -17.39
N ARG A 164 -24.69 11.38 -16.41
CA ARG A 164 -25.84 10.57 -15.97
C ARG A 164 -26.89 11.42 -15.28
N SER A 165 -26.49 12.27 -14.33
CA SER A 165 -27.40 13.18 -13.62
C SER A 165 -28.15 14.15 -14.55
N ARG A 166 -27.57 14.48 -15.71
CA ARG A 166 -28.21 15.37 -16.69
C ARG A 166 -29.23 14.65 -17.59
N ARG A 167 -29.11 13.32 -17.77
CA ARG A 167 -30.12 12.53 -18.50
C ARG A 167 -31.35 12.25 -17.64
N ASP A 168 -31.17 12.07 -16.34
CA ASP A 168 -32.26 11.78 -15.41
C ASP A 168 -33.15 13.00 -15.10
N LEU A 169 -32.76 14.21 -15.51
CA LEU A 169 -33.55 15.44 -15.37
C LEU A 169 -34.37 15.79 -16.64
N ASP A 170 -34.14 15.10 -17.76
CA ASP A 170 -34.81 15.37 -19.04
C ASP A 170 -35.92 14.33 -19.37
N SER A 171 -36.29 13.44 -18.42
CA SER A 171 -37.25 12.36 -18.67
C SER A 171 -38.42 12.28 -17.66
N ASP A 172 -38.95 13.44 -17.24
CA ASP A 172 -40.20 13.49 -16.45
C ASP A 172 -41.32 14.18 -17.25
N MET A 173 -41.82 13.49 -18.28
CA MET A 173 -43.21 13.64 -18.73
C MET A 173 -43.58 12.46 -19.63
N GLU A 174 -44.16 11.41 -19.04
CA GLU A 174 -45.34 10.71 -19.56
C GLU A 174 -45.71 9.53 -18.64
N ASP A 175 -46.97 9.56 -18.19
CA ASP A 175 -47.62 8.60 -17.32
C ASP A 175 -47.61 7.16 -17.90
N ASN A 176 -47.30 6.17 -17.06
CA ASN A 176 -48.07 4.93 -17.04
C ASN A 176 -47.80 4.09 -15.78
N GLU A 177 -48.88 3.83 -15.05
CA GLU A 177 -48.98 2.87 -13.95
C GLU A 177 -48.81 1.43 -14.47
N PHE A 178 -47.72 0.74 -14.11
CA PHE A 178 -47.73 -0.71 -13.93
C PHE A 178 -46.68 -1.13 -12.88
N LEU A 179 -47.17 -1.67 -11.76
CA LEU A 179 -46.39 -2.30 -10.71
C LEU A 179 -45.91 -3.69 -11.17
N GLU A 180 -44.60 -3.90 -11.24
CA GLU A 180 -43.97 -5.23 -11.06
C GLU A 180 -42.85 -5.14 -10.01
N PRO A 181 -42.73 -6.11 -9.08
CA PRO A 181 -41.74 -6.04 -8.01
C PRO A 181 -40.42 -6.75 -8.35
N SER A 182 -39.36 -6.24 -7.71
CA SER A 182 -38.06 -6.88 -7.43
C SER A 182 -37.10 -7.11 -8.61
N GLN A 183 -36.32 -6.07 -8.90
CA GLN A 183 -34.87 -6.25 -8.94
C GLN A 183 -34.25 -5.32 -7.91
N ALA A 184 -33.66 -5.91 -6.88
CA ALA A 184 -32.79 -5.22 -5.97
C ALA A 184 -31.66 -4.59 -6.79
N VAL A 185 -31.85 -3.32 -7.13
CA VAL A 185 -30.78 -2.44 -7.56
C VAL A 185 -29.76 -2.53 -6.45
N TYR A 186 -28.67 -3.26 -6.69
CA TYR A 186 -27.44 -3.09 -5.96
C TYR A 186 -27.10 -1.61 -6.12
N ARG A 187 -27.53 -0.78 -5.17
CA ARG A 187 -26.99 0.55 -4.98
C ARG A 187 -25.51 0.30 -4.79
N GLN A 188 -24.72 0.56 -5.83
CA GLN A 188 -23.28 0.65 -5.71
C GLN A 188 -23.02 1.74 -4.67
N SER A 189 -22.85 1.33 -3.42
CA SER A 189 -22.27 2.19 -2.38
C SER A 189 -21.07 2.85 -3.02
N GLY A 190 -21.05 4.20 -3.02
CA GLY A 190 -20.05 4.99 -3.72
C GLY A 190 -18.67 4.37 -3.56
N SER A 191 -18.01 4.09 -4.69
CA SER A 191 -16.71 3.39 -4.71
C SER A 191 -15.76 4.06 -3.73
N ARG A 192 -15.42 3.36 -2.64
CA ARG A 192 -14.53 3.86 -1.60
C ARG A 192 -13.20 4.28 -2.26
N LYS A 193 -12.73 5.49 -1.97
CA LYS A 193 -11.46 6.00 -2.49
C LYS A 193 -10.30 5.41 -1.69
N ALA A 194 -9.20 5.09 -2.36
CA ALA A 194 -7.95 4.72 -1.68
C ALA A 194 -7.33 5.94 -1.00
N ASP A 195 -6.81 5.76 0.22
CA ASP A 195 -6.05 6.77 0.93
C ASP A 195 -4.62 6.87 0.41
N ILE A 196 -4.04 5.75 -0.02
CA ILE A 196 -2.69 5.65 -0.58
C ILE A 196 -2.73 4.79 -1.84
N THR A 197 -2.02 5.24 -2.88
CA THR A 197 -1.83 4.48 -4.13
C THR A 197 -0.36 4.11 -4.29
N MET A 198 -0.06 2.86 -4.55
CA MET A 198 1.31 2.39 -4.73
C MET A 198 1.48 1.68 -6.07
N LEU A 199 2.50 2.06 -6.83
CA LEU A 199 2.92 1.32 -8.01
C LEU A 199 3.95 0.26 -7.60
N LEU A 200 3.72 -1.00 -7.95
CA LEU A 200 4.70 -2.07 -7.90
C LEU A 200 5.26 -2.31 -9.30
N THR A 201 6.58 -2.25 -9.42
CA THR A 201 7.30 -2.49 -10.68
C THR A 201 8.44 -3.47 -10.45
N ASP A 202 8.76 -4.29 -11.45
CA ASP A 202 9.82 -5.29 -11.33
C ASP A 202 11.23 -4.66 -11.32
N SER A 203 12.05 -5.12 -10.38
CA SER A 203 13.45 -4.74 -10.18
C SER A 203 14.41 -5.30 -11.23
N GLY A 204 14.07 -6.42 -11.88
CA GLY A 204 14.90 -7.03 -12.94
C GLY A 204 14.80 -6.29 -14.28
N LYS A 205 13.65 -5.68 -14.56
CA LYS A 205 13.38 -4.90 -15.78
C LYS A 205 13.54 -3.41 -15.61
N THR A 206 13.37 -2.90 -14.39
CA THR A 206 13.45 -1.47 -14.09
C THR A 206 14.62 -1.21 -13.17
N GLU A 207 15.60 -0.45 -13.64
CA GLU A 207 16.66 0.10 -12.80
C GLU A 207 16.54 1.61 -12.82
N PHE A 208 16.23 2.19 -11.66
CA PHE A 208 16.09 3.64 -11.55
C PHE A 208 17.45 4.29 -11.45
N VAL A 209 17.66 5.39 -12.20
CA VAL A 209 18.93 6.12 -12.22
C VAL A 209 19.33 6.67 -10.84
N GLU A 210 18.37 6.88 -9.95
CA GLU A 210 18.59 7.31 -8.58
C GLU A 210 19.13 6.19 -7.66
N GLY A 211 19.15 4.93 -8.10
CA GLY A 211 19.66 3.81 -7.30
C GLY A 211 18.81 3.46 -6.07
N VAL A 212 17.52 3.81 -6.09
CA VAL A 212 16.58 3.57 -4.97
C VAL A 212 15.51 2.54 -5.33
N ASP A 213 15.10 1.77 -4.33
CA ASP A 213 14.04 0.75 -4.48
C ASP A 213 12.63 1.27 -4.18
N HIS A 214 12.50 2.48 -3.63
CA HIS A 214 11.21 3.10 -3.41
C HIS A 214 11.32 4.63 -3.39
N LEU A 215 10.20 5.29 -3.64
CA LEU A 215 10.02 6.73 -3.43
C LEU A 215 8.55 7.00 -3.13
N ALA A 216 8.26 7.69 -2.03
CA ALA A 216 6.93 8.20 -1.75
C ALA A 216 6.93 9.72 -1.59
N ILE A 217 5.72 10.31 -1.57
CA ILE A 217 5.57 11.75 -1.34
C ILE A 217 5.35 11.98 0.15
N PRO A 218 6.30 12.60 0.84
CA PRO A 218 6.23 12.71 2.29
C PRO A 218 5.08 13.62 2.73
N GLY A 219 4.42 13.26 3.85
CA GLY A 219 3.35 14.05 4.47
C GLY A 219 2.16 14.32 3.54
N SER A 220 1.87 13.40 2.63
CA SER A 220 0.85 13.56 1.60
C SER A 220 -0.45 12.80 1.90
N ILE A 221 -0.56 12.15 3.06
CA ILE A 221 -1.77 11.46 3.51
C ILE A 221 -3.01 12.36 3.39
N CYS A 222 -4.15 11.76 3.06
CA CYS A 222 -5.41 12.45 2.78
C CYS A 222 -5.39 13.43 1.59
N THR A 223 -4.30 13.47 0.81
CA THR A 223 -4.25 14.23 -0.45
C THR A 223 -4.27 13.29 -1.65
N PRO A 224 -4.69 13.74 -2.84
CA PRO A 224 -4.56 12.95 -4.08
C PRO A 224 -3.12 12.59 -4.44
N ARG A 225 -2.13 13.20 -3.77
CA ARG A 225 -0.70 12.97 -3.97
C ARG A 225 -0.13 11.88 -3.06
N ALA A 226 -0.96 11.19 -2.27
CA ALA A 226 -0.57 10.03 -1.48
C ALA A 226 -0.21 8.84 -2.38
N THR A 227 0.97 8.94 -3.00
CA THR A 227 1.46 8.03 -4.02
C THR A 227 2.88 7.58 -3.71
N ALA A 228 3.16 6.30 -3.97
CA ALA A 228 4.50 5.75 -3.90
C ALA A 228 4.80 4.87 -5.11
N VAL A 229 6.08 4.73 -5.43
CA VAL A 229 6.60 3.71 -6.36
C VAL A 229 7.50 2.79 -5.55
N VAL A 230 7.28 1.49 -5.66
CA VAL A 230 8.08 0.45 -5.01
C VAL A 230 8.57 -0.52 -6.07
N ARG A 231 9.87 -0.70 -6.10
CA ARG A 231 10.56 -1.66 -6.94
C ARG A 231 10.61 -3.00 -6.22
N VAL A 232 10.21 -4.05 -6.91
CA VAL A 232 10.00 -5.37 -6.33
C VAL A 232 10.90 -6.39 -7.00
N ASN A 233 11.63 -7.14 -6.20
CA ASN A 233 12.25 -8.38 -6.64
C ASN A 233 11.42 -9.55 -6.14
N VAL A 234 10.85 -10.33 -7.05
CA VAL A 234 9.92 -11.43 -6.70
C VAL A 234 10.68 -12.65 -6.16
N THR A 235 11.99 -12.75 -6.42
CA THR A 235 12.85 -13.78 -5.81
C THR A 235 13.19 -13.46 -4.36
N ASP A 236 13.08 -12.19 -3.96
CA ASP A 236 13.32 -11.80 -2.59
C ASP A 236 12.16 -12.21 -1.70
N PHE A 237 12.49 -12.35 -0.43
CA PHE A 237 11.51 -12.64 0.58
C PHE A 237 10.46 -11.52 0.67
N GLU A 238 9.17 -11.87 0.70
CA GLU A 238 8.03 -10.93 0.71
C GLU A 238 8.14 -9.86 1.81
N PHE A 239 8.82 -10.18 2.90
CA PHE A 239 9.11 -9.25 3.99
C PHE A 239 9.94 -8.04 3.56
N ARG A 240 10.89 -8.20 2.62
CA ARG A 240 11.68 -7.08 2.09
C ARG A 240 10.77 -6.06 1.40
N VAL A 241 9.85 -6.55 0.59
CA VAL A 241 8.88 -5.72 -0.14
C VAL A 241 7.90 -5.08 0.84
N ALA A 242 7.45 -5.84 1.84
CA ALA A 242 6.65 -5.30 2.94
C ALA A 242 7.37 -4.19 3.70
N SER A 243 8.69 -4.30 3.93
CA SER A 243 9.50 -3.24 4.54
C SER A 243 9.52 -1.99 3.67
N LEU A 244 9.79 -2.10 2.36
CA LEU A 244 9.74 -0.96 1.42
C LEU A 244 8.36 -0.29 1.35
N VAL A 245 7.30 -1.10 1.36
CA VAL A 245 5.91 -0.61 1.42
C VAL A 245 5.66 0.12 2.74
N SER A 246 6.06 -0.45 3.87
CA SER A 246 5.90 0.18 5.18
C SER A 246 6.67 1.49 5.30
N LYS A 247 7.91 1.56 4.78
CA LYS A 247 8.70 2.80 4.68
C LYS A 247 7.97 3.86 3.85
N SER A 248 7.43 3.47 2.70
CA SER A 248 6.65 4.36 1.84
C SER A 248 5.38 4.88 2.54
N ILE A 249 4.67 4.04 3.30
CA ILE A 249 3.51 4.46 4.09
C ILE A 249 3.94 5.44 5.19
N ALA A 250 5.04 5.14 5.90
CA ALA A 250 5.57 6.00 6.95
C ALA A 250 5.91 7.40 6.40
N GLU A 251 6.61 7.49 5.26
CA GLU A 251 6.87 8.76 4.57
C GLU A 251 5.57 9.51 4.28
N ILE A 252 4.57 8.84 3.70
CA ILE A 252 3.28 9.45 3.34
C ILE A 252 2.54 9.98 4.58
N LEU A 253 2.63 9.27 5.71
CA LEU A 253 2.13 9.72 7.01
C LEU A 253 2.94 10.89 7.61
N GLY A 254 4.07 11.24 6.99
CA GLY A 254 4.95 12.33 7.39
C GLY A 254 6.04 11.91 8.36
N ILE A 255 6.11 10.63 8.74
CA ILE A 255 7.15 10.07 9.59
C ILE A 255 8.48 10.27 8.88
N ARG A 256 9.46 10.88 9.56
CA ARG A 256 10.71 11.29 8.93
C ARG A 256 11.76 10.21 9.11
N SER A 257 12.53 9.96 8.07
CA SER A 257 13.74 9.15 8.18
C SER A 257 14.89 9.98 8.76
N PHE A 258 15.72 9.37 9.60
CA PHE A 258 16.97 9.89 10.12
C PHE A 258 18.05 8.82 10.03
N PHE A 259 19.31 9.22 9.94
CA PHE A 259 20.44 8.28 9.91
C PHE A 259 20.59 7.57 11.24
N CYS A 260 20.82 6.26 11.22
CA CYS A 260 21.25 5.55 12.43
C CYS A 260 22.54 6.16 12.94
N PRO A 261 22.54 6.84 14.10
CA PRO A 261 23.78 7.37 14.66
C PRO A 261 24.63 6.21 15.17
N GLU A 262 25.97 6.30 15.04
CA GLU A 262 26.91 5.24 15.46
C GLU A 262 26.76 4.80 16.94
N LEU A 263 26.18 5.67 17.77
CA LEU A 263 25.92 5.41 19.19
C LEU A 263 24.67 4.56 19.46
N TYR A 264 23.85 4.29 18.44
CA TYR A 264 22.66 3.46 18.53
C TYR A 264 22.82 2.18 17.71
N ILE A 265 22.49 1.03 18.31
CA ILE A 265 22.32 -0.21 17.56
C ILE A 265 20.92 -0.16 16.98
N CYS A 266 20.83 0.16 15.70
CA CYS A 266 19.56 0.21 15.02
C CYS A 266 19.35 -1.09 14.24
N ASP A 267 18.21 -1.76 14.46
CA ASP A 267 17.90 -3.03 13.81
C ASP A 267 17.25 -2.77 12.44
N GLU A 268 17.88 -3.21 11.35
CA GLU A 268 17.34 -3.09 9.99
C GLU A 268 15.97 -3.79 9.81
N ASN A 269 15.64 -4.69 10.73
CA ASN A 269 14.38 -5.42 10.81
C ASN A 269 13.23 -4.58 11.39
N GLU A 270 13.56 -3.58 12.20
CA GLU A 270 12.60 -2.70 12.83
C GLU A 270 12.39 -1.49 11.91
N VAL A 271 11.22 -1.44 11.26
CA VAL A 271 10.84 -0.29 10.42
C VAL A 271 10.64 0.97 11.27
N PHE A 272 10.34 0.83 12.56
CA PHE A 272 10.06 1.94 13.46
C PHE A 272 11.01 1.90 14.65
N SER A 273 11.44 3.06 15.13
CA SER A 273 12.28 3.16 16.32
C SER A 273 11.47 2.86 17.59
N ARG A 274 12.14 2.49 18.69
CA ARG A 274 11.47 2.40 20.01
C ARG A 274 10.80 3.71 20.44
N GLY A 275 11.32 4.86 19.97
CA GLY A 275 10.70 6.17 20.18
C GLY A 275 9.37 6.33 19.44
N ASP A 276 9.15 5.54 18.38
CA ASP A 276 7.91 5.53 17.60
C ASP A 276 6.82 4.71 18.28
N ILE A 277 7.22 3.62 18.94
CA ILE A 277 6.32 2.64 19.57
C ILE A 277 5.89 3.10 20.99
N SER A 278 6.65 3.99 21.62
CA SER A 278 6.45 4.39 23.03
C SER A 278 5.49 5.58 23.24
N ARG A 279 4.73 5.97 22.21
CA ARG A 279 3.81 7.13 22.23
C ARG A 279 2.38 6.69 21.94
#